data_AF-L0KBF9-F1
#
_entry.id   AF-L0KBF9-F1
#
_cell.length_a   1.000
_cell.length_b   1.000
_cell.length_c   1.000
_cell.angle_alpha   90.00
_cell.angle_beta   90.00
_cell.angle_gamma   90.00
#
_symmetry.space_group_name_H-M   'P 1'
#
loop_
_entity.id
_entity.type
_entity.pdbx_description
1 polymer ?
#
loop_
_entity_poly.entity_id
_entity_poly.type
_entity_poly.pdbx_seq_one_letter_code
_entity_poly.pdbx_strand_id
1 'polypeptide(L)'
;MAKRYNDEFKKKIVNLANNGKKISDIINEYGIARSTVHKWKKDFNNSGSFKAKDNRTDEEKELLKLRKEIKQLKMENDILKQAALILGQK
;
A
#
# COMPACT_ATOMS: atom_id res chain seq x y z
N MET A 1 11.50 15.85 -6.28
CA MET A 1 10.14 15.41 -6.68
C MET A 1 10.20 13.93 -7.05
N ALA A 2 9.28 13.09 -6.58
CA ALA A 2 9.30 11.66 -6.93
C ALA A 2 8.88 11.46 -8.40
N LYS A 3 9.74 10.82 -9.21
CA LYS A 3 9.44 10.51 -10.61
C LYS A 3 8.26 9.52 -10.66
N ARG A 4 7.16 9.92 -11.29
CA ARG A 4 5.99 9.06 -11.48
C ARG A 4 6.09 8.33 -12.81
N TYR A 5 5.97 7.01 -12.74
CA TYR A 5 5.90 6.14 -13.91
C TYR A 5 4.47 5.63 -14.07
N ASN A 6 3.99 5.54 -15.31
CA ASN A 6 2.70 4.91 -15.60
C ASN A 6 2.80 3.38 -15.44
N ASP A 7 1.66 2.71 -15.33
CA ASP A 7 1.65 1.28 -15.06
C ASP A 7 2.09 0.44 -16.26
N GLU A 8 1.85 0.90 -17.48
CA GLU A 8 2.32 0.23 -18.71
C GLU A 8 3.85 0.14 -18.75
N PHE A 9 4.54 1.24 -18.44
CA PHE A 9 5.99 1.27 -18.35
C PHE A 9 6.50 0.35 -17.25
N LYS A 10 5.88 0.37 -16.06
CA LYS A 10 6.25 -0.55 -14.98
C LYS A 10 6.10 -2.00 -15.40
N LYS A 11 5.00 -2.37 -16.09
CA LYS A 11 4.79 -3.72 -16.64
C LYS A 11 5.90 -4.10 -17.61
N LYS A 12 6.27 -3.21 -18.54
CA LYS A 12 7.39 -3.44 -19.47
C LYS A 12 8.69 -3.76 -18.71
N ILE A 13 9.03 -2.96 -17.70
CA ILE A 13 10.24 -3.17 -16.89
C ILE A 13 10.21 -4.49 -16.13
N VAL A 14 9.09 -4.83 -15.51
CA VAL A 14 8.92 -6.11 -14.80
C VAL A 14 9.00 -7.29 -15.76
N ASN A 15 8.37 -7.21 -16.93
CA ASN A 15 8.43 -8.27 -17.94
C ASN A 15 9.86 -8.51 -18.41
N LEU A 16 10.66 -7.46 -18.66
CA LEU A 16 12.09 -7.61 -18.97
C LEU A 16 12.84 -8.35 -17.84
N ALA A 17 12.60 -7.97 -16.59
CA ALA A 17 13.25 -8.59 -15.42
C ALA A 17 12.76 -10.02 -15.12
N ASN A 18 11.54 -10.37 -15.52
CA ASN A 18 10.98 -11.73 -15.42
C ASN A 18 11.50 -12.61 -16.56
N ASN A 19 11.69 -12.05 -17.76
CA ASN A 19 12.25 -12.74 -18.93
C ASN A 19 13.79 -12.89 -18.88
N GLY A 20 14.40 -12.74 -17.70
CA GLY A 20 15.83 -13.02 -17.49
C GLY A 20 16.79 -11.86 -17.74
N LYS A 21 16.33 -10.67 -18.14
CA LYS A 21 17.22 -9.51 -18.27
C LYS A 21 17.77 -9.10 -16.89
N LYS A 22 19.08 -8.88 -16.79
CA LYS A 22 19.72 -8.48 -15.54
C LYS A 22 19.20 -7.11 -15.09
N ILE A 23 18.93 -7.00 -13.79
CA ILE A 23 18.44 -5.75 -13.20
C ILE A 23 19.47 -4.61 -13.35
N SER A 24 20.77 -4.92 -13.35
CA SER A 24 21.85 -3.95 -13.66
C SER A 24 21.66 -3.27 -15.00
N ASP A 25 21.32 -4.03 -16.03
CA ASP A 25 21.23 -3.55 -17.40
C ASP A 25 19.97 -2.69 -17.56
N ILE A 26 18.87 -3.10 -16.90
CA ILE A 26 17.63 -2.32 -16.82
C ILE A 26 17.87 -0.97 -16.12
N ILE A 27 18.64 -0.95 -15.03
CA ILE A 27 18.97 0.29 -14.31
C ILE A 27 19.74 1.24 -15.22
N ASN A 28 20.76 0.72 -15.92
CA ASN A 28 21.62 1.51 -16.80
C ASN A 28 20.85 2.05 -18.02
N GLU A 29 20.00 1.23 -18.65
CA GLU A 29 19.26 1.60 -19.86
C GLU A 29 18.11 2.58 -19.60
N TYR A 30 17.39 2.42 -18.48
CA TYR A 30 16.19 3.20 -18.20
C TYR A 30 16.38 4.28 -17.11
N GLY A 31 17.55 4.32 -16.46
CA GLY A 31 17.86 5.28 -15.40
C GLY A 31 16.92 5.14 -14.19
N ILE A 32 16.58 3.91 -13.82
CA ILE A 32 15.65 3.61 -12.72
C ILE A 32 16.45 3.09 -11.52
N ALA A 33 16.11 3.53 -10.31
CA ALA A 33 16.76 3.02 -9.11
C ALA A 33 16.54 1.50 -8.93
N ARG A 34 17.58 0.79 -8.49
CA ARG A 34 17.54 -0.67 -8.24
C ARG A 34 16.38 -1.09 -7.34
N SER A 35 16.20 -0.37 -6.23
CA SER A 35 15.12 -0.63 -5.26
C SER A 35 13.73 -0.50 -5.88
N THR A 36 13.55 0.43 -6.82
CA THR A 36 12.30 0.62 -7.55
C THR A 36 11.99 -0.58 -8.45
N VAL A 37 12.97 -1.08 -9.20
CA VAL A 37 12.80 -2.26 -10.07
C VAL A 37 12.45 -3.50 -9.24
N HIS A 38 13.17 -3.74 -8.13
CA HIS A 38 12.85 -4.86 -7.24
C HIS A 38 11.46 -4.75 -6.64
N LYS A 39 11.07 -3.55 -6.20
CA LYS A 39 9.72 -3.32 -5.66
C LYS A 39 8.64 -3.61 -6.69
N TRP A 40 8.76 -3.09 -7.91
CA TRP A 40 7.79 -3.36 -8.97
C TRP A 40 7.71 -4.84 -9.32
N LYS A 41 8.85 -5.53 -9.42
CA LYS A 41 8.89 -6.97 -9.66
C LYS A 41 8.18 -7.74 -8.54
N LYS A 42 8.46 -7.41 -7.28
CA LYS A 42 7.82 -8.03 -6.12
C LYS A 42 6.31 -7.79 -6.12
N ASP A 43 5.89 -6.53 -6.20
CA ASP A 43 4.49 -6.13 -6.13
C ASP A 43 3.68 -6.77 -7.27
N PHE A 44 4.19 -6.70 -8.50
CA PHE A 44 3.50 -7.26 -9.66
C PHE A 44 3.46 -8.79 -9.65
N ASN A 45 4.53 -9.48 -9.24
CA ASN A 45 4.53 -10.93 -9.16
C ASN A 45 3.67 -11.45 -8.00
N ASN A 46 3.43 -10.64 -6.97
CA ASN A 46 2.60 -11.00 -5.83
C ASN A 46 1.10 -10.84 -6.12
N SER A 47 0.68 -9.74 -6.75
CA SER A 47 -0.75 -9.41 -6.90
C SER A 47 -1.19 -9.05 -8.33
N GLY A 48 -0.28 -9.00 -9.30
CA GLY A 48 -0.55 -8.46 -10.64
C GLY A 48 -0.77 -6.95 -10.66
N SER A 49 -0.55 -6.25 -9.53
CA SER A 49 -0.81 -4.83 -9.34
C SER A 49 0.40 -4.12 -8.74
N PHE A 50 0.61 -2.86 -9.12
CA PHE A 50 1.61 -1.98 -8.49
C PHE A 50 1.02 -1.16 -7.33
N LYS A 51 -0.26 -1.35 -7.01
CA LYS A 51 -0.91 -0.61 -5.94
C LYS A 51 -0.53 -1.23 -4.61
N ALA A 52 -0.13 -0.39 -3.65
CA ALA A 52 0.24 -0.86 -2.33
C ALA A 52 -0.90 -1.60 -1.62
N LYS A 53 -2.16 -1.17 -1.82
CA LYS A 53 -3.34 -1.81 -1.22
C LYS A 53 -3.46 -3.30 -1.59
N ASP A 54 -3.13 -3.62 -2.84
CA ASP A 54 -3.28 -4.97 -3.41
C ASP A 54 -2.13 -5.88 -2.98
N ASN A 55 -1.02 -5.30 -2.52
CA ASN A 55 0.18 -6.00 -2.06
C ASN A 55 0.32 -6.06 -0.54
N ARG A 56 -0.74 -5.70 0.20
CA ARG A 56 -0.73 -5.82 1.66
C ARG A 56 -0.81 -7.27 2.09
N THR A 57 -0.08 -7.61 3.14
CA THR A 57 -0.25 -8.89 3.82
C THR A 57 -1.63 -8.93 4.50
N ASP A 58 -2.10 -10.13 4.83
CA ASP A 58 -3.38 -10.26 5.54
C ASP A 58 -3.32 -9.66 6.95
N GLU A 59 -2.16 -9.74 7.61
CA GLU A 59 -1.89 -9.03 8.88
C GLU A 59 -2.02 -7.51 8.73
N GLU A 60 -1.47 -6.91 7.67
CA GLU A 60 -1.61 -5.48 7.41
C GLU A 60 -3.05 -5.08 7.12
N LYS A 61 -3.82 -5.93 6.42
CA LYS A 61 -5.25 -5.71 6.18
C LYS A 61 -6.04 -5.74 7.49
N GLU A 62 -5.80 -6.74 8.34
CA GLU A 62 -6.49 -6.88 9.62
C GLU A 62 -6.12 -5.73 10.57
N LEU A 63 -4.84 -5.34 10.62
CA LEU A 63 -4.40 -4.18 11.39
C LEU A 63 -5.13 -2.89 10.97
N LEU A 64 -5.33 -2.68 9.66
CA LEU A 64 -6.08 -1.52 9.16
C LEU A 64 -7.55 -1.58 9.51
N LYS A 65 -8.16 -2.77 9.49
CA LYS A 65 -9.55 -2.99 9.88
C LYS A 65 -9.74 -2.69 11.37
N LEU A 66 -8.90 -3.29 12.24
CA LEU A 66 -8.93 -3.07 13.69
C LEU A 66 -8.72 -1.59 14.05
N ARG A 67 -7.80 -0.90 13.37
CA ARG A 67 -7.60 0.54 13.59
C ARG A 67 -8.84 1.38 13.27
N LYS A 68 -9.60 1.00 12.23
CA LYS A 68 -10.86 1.68 11.89
C LYS A 68 -11.93 1.40 12.93
N GLU A 69 -12.05 0.15 13.36
CA GLU A 69 -13.01 -0.27 14.38
C GLU A 69 -12.74 0.42 15.72
N ILE A 70 -11.48 0.44 16.19
CA ILE A 70 -11.09 1.16 17.40
C ILE A 70 -11.44 2.65 17.29
N LYS A 71 -11.23 3.27 16.13
CA LYS A 71 -11.58 4.68 15.92
C LYS A 71 -13.09 4.90 16.05
N GLN A 72 -13.88 4.03 15.42
CA GLN A 72 -15.34 4.08 15.47
C GLN A 72 -15.85 3.90 16.90
N LEU A 73 -15.38 2.86 17.60
CA LEU A 73 -15.74 2.57 18.98
C LEU A 73 -15.38 3.71 19.93
N LYS A 74 -14.23 4.37 19.72
CA LYS A 74 -13.86 5.56 20.51
C LYS A 74 -14.83 6.71 20.30
N MET A 75 -15.22 6.99 19.05
CA MET A 75 -16.19 8.04 18.74
C MET A 75 -17.56 7.73 19.35
N GLU A 76 -18.04 6.48 19.24
CA GLU A 76 -19.30 6.05 19.86
C GLU A 76 -19.24 6.18 21.39
N ASN A 77 -18.13 5.76 22.01
CA ASN A 77 -17.92 5.88 23.44
C ASN A 77 -17.94 7.34 23.91
N ASP A 78 -17.32 8.23 23.14
CA ASP A 78 -17.31 9.66 23.44
C ASP A 78 -18.73 10.26 23.33
N ILE A 79 -19.51 9.88 22.31
CA ILE A 79 -20.92 10.29 22.18
C ILE A 79 -21.74 9.79 23.38
N LEU A 80 -21.59 8.52 23.76
CA LEU A 80 -22.31 7.94 24.89
C LEU A 80 -21.96 8.63 26.22
N LYS A 81 -20.68 8.97 26.43
CA LYS A 81 -20.23 9.75 27.59
C LYS A 81 -20.87 11.14 27.62
N GLN A 82 -20.90 11.84 26.49
CA GLN A 82 -21.56 13.15 26.39
C GLN A 82 -23.06 13.04 26.68
N ALA A 83 -23.74 12.03 26.14
CA ALA A 83 -25.15 11.79 26.41
C ALA A 83 -25.42 11.50 27.89
N ALA A 84 -24.60 10.67 28.53
CA ALA A 84 -24.72 10.36 29.96
C ALA A 84 -24.54 11.59 30.85
N LEU A 85 -23.61 12.49 30.51
CA LEU A 85 -23.43 13.75 31.22
C LEU A 85 -24.66 14.66 31.10
N ILE A 86 -25.25 14.77 29.92
CA ILE A 86 -26.45 15.59 29.68
C ILE A 86 -27.65 15.02 30.44
N LEU A 87 -27.83 13.70 30.42
CA LEU A 87 -28.97 13.04 31.07
C LEU A 87 -28.85 12.97 32.60
N GLY A 88 -27.63 12.85 33.14
CA GLY A 88 -27.38 12.79 34.58
C GLY A 88 -27.38 14.15 35.29
N GLN A 89 -27.50 15.26 34.55
CA GLN A 89 -27.62 16.61 35.10
C GLN A 89 -29.08 17.05 35.35
N LYS A 90 -30.04 16.13 35.22
CA LYS A 90 -31.47 16.35 35.46
C LYS A 90 -31.93 15.59 36.69
#